data_AF-A0A3P6NGK7-F1
#
_entry.id   AF-A0A3P6NGK7-F1
#
_cell.length_a   1.000
_cell.length_b   1.000
_cell.length_c   1.000
_cell.angle_alpha   90.00
_cell.angle_beta   90.00
_cell.angle_gamma   90.00
#
_symmetry.space_group_name_H-M   'P 1'
#
loop_
_entity.id
_entity.type
_entity.pdbx_description
1 polymer ?
#
loop_
_entity_poly.entity_id
_entity_poly.type
_entity_poly.pdbx_seq_one_letter_code
_entity_poly.pdbx_strand_id
1 'polypeptide(L)'
;MKVTCVSEEPPFQVLKLVQQTVPDNVHGNEVLVRWVSTPIDPLDIGIINGKYPSVAPPPCIGGSEGLGVVEKVGIFVVSSSRLNWVSVRFQ
;
A
#
# COMPACT_ATOMS: atom_id res chain seq x y z
N MET A 1 7.16 -2.14 -7.97
CA MET A 1 5.98 -2.14 -8.87
C MET A 1 4.76 -1.83 -8.03
N LYS A 2 3.78 -1.10 -8.58
CA LYS A 2 2.51 -0.81 -7.90
C LYS A 2 1.34 -1.00 -8.87
N VAL A 3 0.18 -1.32 -8.33
CA VAL A 3 -1.08 -1.34 -9.08
C VAL A 3 -1.79 -0.02 -8.81
N THR A 4 -2.12 0.74 -9.85
CA THR A 4 -2.67 2.09 -9.73
C THR A 4 -4.02 2.18 -10.42
N CYS A 5 -5.02 2.79 -9.77
CA CYS A 5 -6.29 3.16 -10.36
C CYS A 5 -6.23 4.59 -10.92
N VAL A 6 -6.87 4.84 -12.07
CA VAL A 6 -6.84 6.16 -12.75
C VAL A 6 -8.19 6.88 -12.76
N SER A 7 -9.28 6.18 -12.45
CA SER A 7 -10.65 6.70 -12.33
C SER A 7 -11.49 5.73 -11.48
N GLU A 8 -12.71 6.15 -11.11
CA GLU A 8 -13.68 5.37 -10.34
C GLU A 8 -14.57 4.51 -11.26
N GLU A 9 -13.97 3.54 -11.93
CA GLU A 9 -14.66 2.59 -12.83
C GLU A 9 -14.25 1.16 -12.46
N PRO A 10 -14.91 0.11 -12.98
CA PRO A 10 -14.62 -1.27 -12.60
C PRO A 10 -13.12 -1.62 -12.69
N PRO A 11 -12.57 -2.44 -11.76
CA PRO A 11 -11.12 -2.57 -11.61
C PRO A 11 -10.41 -3.07 -12.88
N PHE A 12 -11.08 -3.91 -13.68
CA PHE A 12 -10.54 -4.44 -14.92
C PHE A 12 -10.33 -3.38 -16.02
N GLN A 13 -10.91 -2.18 -15.87
CA GLN A 13 -10.77 -1.07 -16.82
C GLN A 13 -9.72 -0.05 -16.35
N VAL A 14 -9.58 0.14 -15.04
CA VAL A 14 -8.81 1.27 -14.47
C VAL A 14 -7.46 0.89 -13.88
N LEU A 15 -7.27 -0.38 -13.53
CA LEU A 15 -6.05 -0.81 -12.89
C LEU A 15 -4.90 -0.94 -13.90
N LYS A 16 -3.79 -0.29 -13.58
CA LYS A 16 -2.55 -0.38 -14.35
C LYS A 16 -1.40 -0.82 -13.46
N LEU A 17 -0.56 -1.70 -14.00
CA LEU A 17 0.71 -2.06 -13.38
C LEU A 17 1.77 -1.03 -13.77
N VAL A 18 2.30 -0.34 -12.77
CA VAL A 18 3.26 0.76 -12.95
C VAL A 18 4.56 0.43 -12.23
N GLN A 19 5.68 0.64 -12.91
CA GLN A 19 7.00 0.60 -12.28
C GLN A 19 7.28 1.96 -11.66
N GLN A 20 7.66 1.97 -10.39
CA GLN A 20 8.03 3.16 -9.64
C GLN A 20 9.29 2.86 -8.85
N THR A 21 10.23 3.81 -8.87
CA THR A 21 11.36 3.83 -7.96
C THR A 21 10.89 4.32 -6.59
N VAL A 22 11.18 3.54 -5.55
CA VAL A 22 10.91 3.94 -4.16
C VAL A 22 12.19 4.58 -3.61
N PRO A 23 12.15 5.82 -3.13
CA PRO A 23 13.31 6.46 -2.53
C PRO A 23 13.82 5.68 -1.33
N ASP A 24 15.13 5.66 -1.16
CA ASP A 24 15.79 4.91 -0.09
C ASP A 24 15.82 5.66 1.25
N ASN A 25 15.44 6.94 1.26
CA ASN A 25 15.32 7.77 2.45
C ASN A 25 13.96 7.53 3.11
N VAL A 26 13.98 7.28 4.42
CA VAL A 26 12.79 7.10 5.26
C VAL A 26 12.72 8.27 6.23
N HIS A 27 11.58 8.94 6.33
CA HIS A 27 11.40 10.02 7.30
C HIS A 27 11.42 9.47 8.74
N GLY A 28 11.65 10.34 9.73
CA GLY A 28 11.89 9.90 11.11
C GLY A 28 10.79 9.01 11.69
N ASN A 29 9.54 9.18 11.26
CA ASN A 29 8.36 8.46 11.72
C ASN A 29 7.80 7.45 10.70
N GLU A 30 8.59 7.08 9.68
CA GLU A 30 8.15 6.16 8.62
C GLU A 30 8.86 4.80 8.70
N VAL A 31 8.29 3.83 8.00
CA VAL A 31 8.87 2.50 7.82
C VAL A 31 8.84 2.17 6.33
N LEU A 32 9.98 1.75 5.78
CA LEU A 32 10.04 1.21 4.43
C LEU A 32 9.79 -0.30 4.49
N VAL A 33 8.71 -0.73 3.84
CA VAL A 33 8.27 -2.11 3.80
C VAL A 33 8.39 -2.65 2.37
N ARG A 34 9.06 -3.79 2.21
CA ARG A 34 8.98 -4.59 0.99
C ARG A 34 7.84 -5.57 1.12
N TRP A 35 6.80 -5.37 0.33
CA TRP A 35 5.65 -6.27 0.24
C TRP A 35 6.07 -7.68 -0.19
N VAL A 36 5.52 -8.69 0.49
CA VAL A 36 5.67 -10.12 0.16
C VAL A 36 4.38 -10.66 -0.44
N SER A 37 3.24 -10.32 0.14
CA SER A 37 1.93 -10.73 -0.35
C SER A 37 0.84 -9.77 0.11
N THR A 38 -0.20 -9.63 -0.69
CA THR A 38 -1.42 -8.86 -0.37
C THR A 38 -2.63 -9.69 -0.81
N PRO A 39 -3.68 -9.80 0.02
CA PRO A 39 -4.95 -10.37 -0.42
C PRO A 39 -5.68 -9.38 -1.35
N ILE A 40 -6.67 -9.90 -2.07
CA ILE A 40 -7.64 -9.06 -2.78
C ILE A 40 -8.99 -9.33 -2.13
N ASP A 41 -9.58 -8.30 -1.52
CA ASP A 41 -10.85 -8.41 -0.80
C ASP A 41 -11.95 -7.50 -1.40
N PRO A 42 -13.21 -7.64 -0.96
CA PRO A 42 -14.28 -6.77 -1.43
C PRO A 42 -14.12 -5.28 -1.09
N LEU A 43 -13.34 -4.93 -0.04
CA LEU A 43 -13.07 -3.54 0.33
C LEU A 43 -12.18 -2.88 -0.74
N ASP A 44 -11.13 -3.57 -1.20
CA ASP A 44 -10.24 -3.11 -2.27
C ASP A 44 -11.02 -2.71 -3.53
N ILE A 45 -11.92 -3.60 -3.97
CA ILE A 45 -12.78 -3.38 -5.14
C ILE A 45 -13.73 -2.20 -4.89
N GLY A 46 -14.29 -2.11 -3.67
CA GLY A 46 -15.16 -1.01 -3.29
C GLY A 46 -14.46 0.35 -3.34
N ILE A 47 -13.23 0.44 -2.84
CA ILE A 47 -12.41 1.67 -2.88
C ILE A 47 -12.13 2.06 -4.34
N ILE A 48 -11.67 1.13 -5.18
CA ILE A 48 -11.36 1.39 -6.60
C ILE A 48 -12.60 1.86 -7.37
N ASN A 49 -13.77 1.30 -7.08
CA ASN A 49 -15.05 1.68 -7.69
C ASN A 49 -15.63 3.00 -7.15
N GLY A 50 -14.92 3.72 -6.27
CA GLY A 50 -15.41 4.98 -5.70
C GLY A 50 -16.55 4.81 -4.69
N LYS A 51 -16.80 3.60 -4.17
CA LYS A 51 -17.82 3.37 -3.12
C LYS A 51 -17.42 4.02 -1.79
N TYR A 52 -16.11 4.23 -1.60
CA TYR A 52 -15.52 4.85 -0.41
C TYR A 52 -14.57 5.99 -0.81
N PRO A 53 -15.08 7.08 -1.43
CA PRO A 53 -14.25 8.09 -2.08
C PRO A 53 -13.42 8.93 -1.09
N SER A 54 -13.78 8.94 0.20
CA SER A 54 -12.98 9.56 1.26
C SER A 54 -11.69 8.79 1.59
N VAL A 55 -11.58 7.53 1.18
CA VAL A 55 -10.45 6.65 1.54
C VAL A 55 -9.30 6.81 0.56
N ALA A 56 -9.57 6.84 -0.75
CA ALA A 56 -8.54 7.04 -1.77
C ALA A 56 -9.13 7.50 -3.12
N PRO A 57 -9.15 8.80 -3.45
CA PRO A 57 -9.55 9.25 -4.78
C PRO A 57 -8.48 8.90 -5.82
N PRO A 58 -8.84 8.69 -7.10
CA PRO A 58 -7.86 8.53 -8.17
C PRO A 58 -6.96 9.78 -8.33
N PRO A 59 -5.66 9.60 -8.64
CA PRO A 59 -4.96 8.33 -8.80
C PRO A 59 -4.68 7.64 -7.45
N CYS A 60 -5.10 6.39 -7.31
CA CYS A 60 -4.95 5.61 -6.08
C CYS A 60 -4.04 4.40 -6.27
N ILE A 61 -3.47 3.88 -5.19
CA ILE A 61 -2.78 2.59 -5.18
C ILE A 61 -3.78 1.53 -4.70
N GLY A 62 -3.92 0.43 -5.45
CA GLY A 62 -4.81 -0.66 -5.06
C GLY A 62 -4.26 -1.50 -3.90
N GLY A 63 -5.17 -2.13 -3.16
CA GLY A 63 -4.86 -2.97 -2.00
C GLY A 63 -4.89 -2.18 -0.69
N SER A 64 -5.65 -2.71 0.28
CA SER A 64 -5.84 -2.12 1.61
C SER A 64 -5.00 -2.82 2.68
N GLU A 65 -4.47 -4.02 2.44
CA GLU A 65 -3.68 -4.75 3.42
C GLU A 65 -2.62 -5.67 2.81
N GLY A 66 -1.74 -6.20 3.66
CA GLY A 66 -0.82 -7.27 3.29
C GLY A 66 0.32 -7.51 4.28
N LEU A 67 1.19 -8.44 3.91
CA LEU A 67 2.38 -8.87 4.64
C LEU A 67 3.63 -8.34 3.94
N GLY A 68 4.56 -7.80 4.72
CA GLY A 68 5.84 -7.34 4.22
C GLY A 68 6.99 -7.50 5.21
N VAL A 69 8.19 -7.25 4.70
CA VAL A 69 9.42 -7.20 5.48
C VAL A 69 9.86 -5.75 5.62
N VAL A 70 10.19 -5.34 6.84
CA VAL A 70 10.78 -4.04 7.14
C VAL A 70 12.20 -4.02 6.61
N GLU A 71 12.45 -3.12 5.65
CA GLU A 71 13.78 -2.89 5.07
C GLU A 71 14.51 -1.77 5.81
N LYS A 72 13.78 -0.71 6.21
CA LYS A 72 14.32 0.46 6.92
C LYS A 72 13.29 1.07 7.87
N VAL A 73 13.77 1.69 8.94
CA VAL A 73 12.95 2.40 9.92
C VAL A 73 13.49 3.82 10.13
N GLY A 74 12.59 4.78 10.30
CA GLY A 74 12.93 6.13 10.73
C GLY A 74 13.44 6.16 12.18
N ILE A 75 14.20 7.20 12.53
CA ILE A 75 14.85 7.35 13.85
C ILE A 75 13.87 7.43 15.04
N PHE A 76 12.61 7.80 14.80
CA PHE A 76 11.58 7.90 15.82
C PHE A 76 10.68 6.65 15.89
N VAL A 77 10.93 5.64 15.04
CA VAL A 77 10.20 4.37 15.07
C VAL A 77 10.83 3.45 16.11
N VAL A 78 10.07 3.14 17.16
CA VAL A 78 10.50 2.17 18.17
C VAL A 78 10.26 0.76 17.65
N SER A 79 11.35 0.02 17.42
CA SER A 79 11.33 -1.36 16.92
C SER A 79 11.64 -2.35 18.04
N SER A 80 10.83 -3.41 18.14
CA SER A 80 11.17 -4.59 18.95
C SER A 80 12.04 -5.53 18.11
N SER A 81 13.29 -5.70 18.52
CA SER A 81 14.42 -6.22 17.75
C SER A 81 14.35 -7.70 17.30
N ARG A 82 13.19 -8.37 17.35
CA ARG A 82 13.11 -9.82 17.11
C ARG A 82 12.39 -10.26 15.84
N LEU A 83 11.64 -9.40 15.14
CA LEU A 83 10.94 -9.79 13.91
C LEU A 83 10.86 -8.62 12.92
N ASN A 84 11.38 -8.82 11.70
CA ASN A 84 11.33 -7.85 10.60
C ASN A 84 10.02 -7.93 9.79
N TRP A 85 9.03 -8.71 10.22
CA TRP A 85 7.79 -8.91 9.48
C TRP A 85 6.68 -8.00 10.01
N VAL A 86 5.92 -7.40 9.10
CA VAL A 86 4.78 -6.53 9.44
C VAL A 86 3.55 -6.90 8.65
N SER A 87 2.40 -6.94 9.33
CA SER A 87 1.09 -6.93 8.69
C SER A 87 0.62 -5.48 8.65
N VAL A 88 0.35 -4.97 7.45
CA VAL A 88 -0.10 -3.60 7.22
C VAL A 88 -1.57 -3.64 6.83
N ARG A 89 -2.36 -2.72 7.39
CA ARG A 89 -3.75 -2.47 7.00
C ARG A 89 -3.99 -0.96 6.93
N PHE A 90 -4.44 -0.48 5.79
CA PHE A 90 -4.92 0.86 5.55
C PHE A 90 -6.43 0.88 5.86
N GLN A 91 -6.87 1.81 6.71
CA GLN A 91 -8.28 2.05 7.04
C GLN A 91 -8.74 3.39 6.48
#